data_AF-A0A0G0E3J3-F1
#
_entry.id   AF-A0A0G0E3J3-F1
#
_cell.length_a   1.000
_cell.length_b   1.000
_cell.length_c   1.000
_cell.angle_alpha   90.00
_cell.angle_beta   90.00
_cell.angle_gamma   90.00
#
_symmetry.space_group_name_H-M   'P 1'
#
loop_
_entity.id
_entity.type
_entity.pdbx_description
1 polymer ?
#
loop_
_entity_poly.entity_id
_entity_poly.type
_entity_poly.pdbx_seq_one_letter_code
_entity_poly.pdbx_strand_id
1 'polypeptide(L)'
;MCFHFKKDTSNKEFIFSYQFYRGWYFPIIKFYIAKDQKSNPIAISALVDSGANLSIFNKETAEVLGLTMSSGRRRSFSGVSGNSYGYEHQIYFDVLGLKFNDEVIFSSNMGAYFNLVGRESFFNQFGRICFDENNKQTILVKR
;
A
#
# COMPACT_ATOMS: atom_id res chain seq x y z
N MET A 1 -14.68 -34.08 11.76
CA MET A 1 -15.17 -32.69 11.70
C MET A 1 -14.85 -32.16 10.30
N CYS A 2 -15.79 -32.24 9.36
CA CYS A 2 -15.58 -31.78 7.99
C CYS A 2 -15.80 -30.27 7.92
N PHE A 3 -14.73 -29.51 7.66
CA PHE A 3 -14.86 -28.10 7.32
C PHE A 3 -15.35 -27.98 5.88
N HIS A 4 -16.63 -27.68 5.71
CA HIS A 4 -17.17 -27.21 4.44
C HIS A 4 -16.66 -25.79 4.20
N PHE A 5 -15.63 -25.63 3.38
CA PHE A 5 -15.31 -24.34 2.79
C PHE A 5 -16.31 -24.08 1.67
N LYS A 6 -17.32 -23.26 1.96
CA LYS A 6 -18.15 -22.67 0.89
C LYS A 6 -17.25 -21.75 0.08
N LYS A 7 -17.00 -22.10 -1.18
CA LYS A 7 -16.35 -21.22 -2.15
C LYS A 7 -17.36 -20.14 -2.49
N ASP A 8 -17.20 -18.96 -1.90
CA ASP A 8 -17.97 -17.78 -2.28
C ASP A 8 -17.54 -17.36 -3.69
N THR A 9 -18.43 -17.56 -4.66
CA THR A 9 -18.18 -17.30 -6.09
C THR A 9 -18.55 -15.88 -6.51
N SER A 10 -18.80 -14.96 -5.56
CA SER A 10 -19.22 -13.59 -5.88
C SER A 10 -18.11 -12.53 -5.79
N ASN A 11 -16.94 -12.87 -5.23
CA ASN A 11 -15.90 -11.87 -4.98
C ASN A 11 -15.10 -11.55 -6.25
N LYS A 12 -15.17 -10.28 -6.67
CA LYS A 12 -14.40 -9.77 -7.81
C LYS A 12 -12.91 -9.79 -7.50
N GLU A 13 -12.17 -10.60 -8.24
CA GLU A 13 -10.71 -10.68 -8.18
C GLU A 13 -10.07 -9.65 -9.13
N PHE A 14 -8.99 -9.02 -8.68
CA PHE A 14 -8.19 -8.10 -9.46
C PHE A 14 -6.75 -8.60 -9.49
N ILE A 15 -6.25 -8.89 -10.68
CA ILE A 15 -4.95 -9.52 -10.90
C ILE A 15 -3.99 -8.47 -11.47
N PHE A 16 -2.83 -8.34 -10.84
CA PHE A 16 -1.75 -7.46 -11.25
C PHE A 16 -0.48 -8.27 -11.48
N SER A 17 0.14 -8.17 -12.65
CA SER A 17 1.47 -8.73 -12.86
C SER A 17 2.49 -8.00 -11.99
N TYR A 18 3.45 -8.75 -11.46
CA TYR A 18 4.59 -8.16 -10.77
C TYR A 18 5.38 -7.28 -11.73
N GLN A 19 5.96 -6.22 -11.18
CA GLN A 19 6.83 -5.32 -11.93
C GLN A 19 8.27 -5.77 -11.80
N PHE A 20 8.98 -5.82 -12.93
CA PHE A 20 10.40 -6.14 -12.97
C PHE A 20 11.24 -4.89 -12.68
N TYR A 21 12.09 -4.96 -11.66
CA TYR A 21 12.98 -3.87 -11.27
C TYR A 21 14.31 -4.42 -10.73
N ARG A 22 15.44 -3.89 -11.21
CA ARG A 22 16.80 -4.26 -10.77
C ARG A 22 17.06 -5.78 -10.70
N GLY A 23 16.52 -6.55 -11.63
CA GLY A 23 16.72 -8.00 -11.69
C GLY A 23 15.70 -8.84 -10.92
N TRP A 24 14.73 -8.21 -10.23
CA TRP A 24 13.75 -8.90 -9.40
C TRP A 24 12.32 -8.51 -9.80
N TYR A 25 11.36 -9.40 -9.53
CA TYR A 25 9.94 -9.12 -9.70
C TYR A 25 9.32 -8.75 -8.36
N PHE A 26 8.56 -7.66 -8.34
CA PHE A 26 7.93 -7.13 -7.13
C PHE A 26 6.41 -7.02 -7.25
N PRO A 27 5.65 -7.31 -6.18
CA PRO A 27 4.19 -7.14 -6.13
C PRO A 27 3.79 -5.66 -6.03
N ILE A 28 4.07 -4.87 -7.08
CA ILE A 28 3.79 -3.44 -7.13
C ILE A 28 2.49 -3.21 -7.91
N ILE A 29 1.53 -2.55 -7.26
CA ILE A 29 0.27 -2.16 -7.88
C ILE A 29 0.20 -0.64 -8.08
N LYS A 30 -0.62 -0.21 -9.03
CA LYS A 30 -0.92 1.21 -9.28
C LYS A 30 -2.32 1.53 -8.78
N PHE A 31 -2.47 2.64 -8.06
CA PHE A 31 -3.74 3.13 -7.54
C PHE A 31 -3.69 4.64 -7.34
N TYR A 32 -4.80 5.23 -6.90
CA TYR A 32 -4.92 6.67 -6.72
C TYR A 32 -4.88 7.03 -5.23
N ILE A 33 -4.24 8.15 -4.92
CA ILE A 33 -4.27 8.76 -3.60
C ILE A 33 -4.55 10.26 -3.73
N ALA A 34 -5.07 10.86 -2.67
CA ALA A 34 -5.27 12.31 -2.56
C ALA A 34 -5.00 12.75 -1.12
N LYS A 35 -4.72 14.04 -0.94
CA LYS A 35 -4.58 14.65 0.39
C LYS A 35 -5.85 14.49 1.23
N ASP A 36 -7.00 14.64 0.58
CA ASP A 36 -8.32 14.46 1.17
C ASP A 36 -9.34 14.16 0.04
N GLN A 37 -10.61 13.96 0.41
CA GLN A 37 -11.69 13.62 -0.53
C GLN A 37 -12.02 14.72 -1.55
N LYS A 38 -11.61 15.97 -1.30
CA LYS A 38 -11.90 17.14 -2.14
C LYS A 38 -10.74 17.47 -3.08
N SER A 39 -9.56 16.94 -2.79
CA SER A 39 -8.35 17.15 -3.55
C SER A 39 -8.32 16.30 -4.83
N ASN A 40 -7.64 16.78 -5.86
CA ASN A 40 -7.44 16.00 -7.08
C ASN A 40 -6.56 14.78 -6.77
N PRO A 41 -6.97 13.57 -7.20
CA PRO A 41 -6.16 12.38 -6.98
C PRO A 41 -4.94 12.34 -7.91
N ILE A 42 -3.85 11.78 -7.39
CA ILE A 42 -2.65 11.43 -8.16
C ILE A 42 -2.53 9.91 -8.23
N ALA A 43 -1.95 9.40 -9.32
CA ALA A 43 -1.67 7.97 -9.43
C ALA A 43 -0.28 7.67 -8.88
N ILE A 44 -0.17 6.66 -8.00
CA ILE A 44 1.11 6.18 -7.46
C ILE A 44 1.26 4.68 -7.70
N SER A 45 2.50 4.21 -7.61
CA SER A 45 2.80 2.78 -7.53
C SER A 45 3.34 2.46 -6.15
N ALA A 46 2.89 1.37 -5.53
CA ALA A 46 3.40 0.92 -4.25
C ALA A 46 3.54 -0.60 -4.20
N LEU A 47 4.57 -1.06 -3.48
CA LEU A 47 4.77 -2.45 -3.10
C LEU A 47 3.67 -2.87 -2.12
N VAL A 48 2.97 -3.96 -2.40
CA VAL A 48 2.04 -4.58 -1.45
C VAL A 48 2.87 -5.46 -0.53
N ASP A 49 3.05 -5.03 0.72
CA ASP A 49 4.02 -5.64 1.65
C ASP A 49 3.34 -6.17 2.91
N SER A 50 3.13 -7.48 2.97
CA SER A 50 2.57 -8.12 4.17
C SER A 50 3.51 -8.11 5.36
N GLY A 51 4.80 -7.81 5.18
CA GLY A 51 5.78 -7.65 6.24
C GLY A 51 5.69 -6.31 6.98
N ALA A 52 5.03 -5.31 6.38
CA ALA A 52 4.83 -4.00 6.98
C ALA A 52 3.48 -3.88 7.68
N ASN A 53 3.44 -3.33 8.90
CA ASN A 53 2.17 -3.00 9.57
C ASN A 53 1.54 -1.76 8.94
N LEU A 54 2.34 -0.71 8.70
CA LEU A 54 1.88 0.60 8.25
C LEU A 54 2.34 0.86 6.82
N SER A 55 1.57 1.65 6.09
CA SER A 55 1.98 2.20 4.81
C SER A 55 3.07 3.26 5.02
N ILE A 56 4.12 3.20 4.21
CA ILE A 56 5.24 4.14 4.28
C ILE A 56 5.56 4.61 2.86
N PHE A 57 5.52 5.92 2.64
CA PHE A 57 5.78 6.56 1.34
C PHE A 57 6.99 7.49 1.39
N ASN A 58 7.64 7.66 0.24
CA ASN A 58 8.81 8.52 0.12
C ASN A 58 8.44 10.00 0.21
N LYS A 59 9.43 10.85 0.50
CA LYS A 59 9.25 12.30 0.63
C LYS A 59 8.70 12.91 -0.65
N GLU A 60 9.12 12.42 -1.81
CA GLU A 60 8.71 12.93 -3.13
C GLU A 60 7.19 12.78 -3.31
N THR A 61 6.60 11.71 -2.80
CA THR A 61 5.14 11.51 -2.83
C THR A 61 4.41 12.55 -1.98
N ALA A 62 4.96 12.96 -0.83
CA ALA A 62 4.40 14.05 -0.02
C ALA A 62 4.46 15.38 -0.78
N GLU A 63 5.56 15.65 -1.47
CA GLU A 63 5.75 16.88 -2.26
C GLU A 63 4.75 16.96 -3.41
N VAL A 64 4.55 15.85 -4.14
CA VAL A 64 3.55 15.77 -5.22
C VAL A 64 2.12 15.94 -4.69
N LEU A 65 1.83 15.46 -3.47
CA LEU A 65 0.55 15.70 -2.78
C LEU A 65 0.39 17.13 -2.23
N GLY A 66 1.42 17.97 -2.32
CA GLY A 66 1.40 19.33 -1.75
C GLY A 66 1.35 19.33 -0.23
N LEU A 67 1.94 18.32 0.42
CA LEU A 67 2.01 18.19 1.87
C LEU A 67 3.32 18.75 2.42
N THR A 68 3.21 19.55 3.47
CA THR A 68 4.35 19.83 4.33
C THR A 68 4.59 18.62 5.21
N MET A 69 5.54 17.75 4.85
CA MET A 69 5.79 16.49 5.57
C MET A 69 5.91 16.68 7.09
N SER A 70 6.62 17.71 7.55
CA SER A 70 6.82 17.98 8.98
C SER A 70 5.59 18.45 9.76
N SER A 71 4.47 18.76 9.09
CA SER A 71 3.20 19.09 9.78
C SER A 71 2.45 17.86 10.28
N GLY A 72 2.86 16.66 9.85
CA GLY A 72 2.30 15.40 10.33
C GLY A 72 2.83 15.00 11.69
N ARG A 73 2.28 13.93 12.26
CA ARG A 73 2.72 13.38 13.54
C ARG A 73 4.05 12.64 13.36
N ARG A 74 5.12 13.10 14.01
CA ARG A 74 6.40 12.40 13.97
C ARG A 74 6.24 10.97 14.53
N ARG A 75 6.67 9.98 13.77
CA ARG A 75 6.56 8.55 14.11
C ARG A 75 7.87 7.83 13.81
N SER A 76 8.35 7.06 14.78
CA SER A 76 9.46 6.13 14.59
C SER A 76 8.93 4.81 14.05
N PHE A 77 9.70 4.15 13.20
CA PHE A 77 9.42 2.81 12.70
C PHE A 77 10.72 2.03 12.55
N SER A 78 10.61 0.71 12.52
CA SER A 78 11.75 -0.21 12.48
C SER A 78 11.56 -1.18 11.33
N GLY A 79 12.64 -1.48 10.61
CA GLY A 79 12.66 -2.49 9.55
C GLY A 79 14.00 -3.22 9.53
N VAL A 80 14.25 -3.97 8.46
CA VAL A 80 15.50 -4.74 8.28
C VAL A 80 16.74 -3.82 8.29
N SER A 81 16.60 -2.59 7.82
CA SER A 81 17.66 -1.57 7.81
C SER A 81 17.87 -0.87 9.17
N GLY A 82 17.13 -1.26 10.22
CA GLY A 82 17.19 -0.66 11.55
C GLY A 82 16.06 0.34 11.81
N ASN A 83 16.30 1.27 12.72
CA ASN A 83 15.33 2.28 13.13
C ASN A 83 15.40 3.51 12.23
N SER A 84 14.22 3.97 11.80
CA SER A 84 14.00 5.20 11.04
C SER A 84 12.85 6.01 11.66
N TYR A 85 12.64 7.20 11.13
CA TYR A 85 11.46 8.00 11.46
C TYR A 85 10.87 8.64 10.22
N GLY A 86 9.63 9.08 10.36
CA GLY A 86 8.91 9.86 9.37
C GLY A 86 7.81 10.67 10.02
N TYR A 87 6.91 11.18 9.20
CA TYR A 87 5.77 11.96 9.62
C TYR A 87 4.51 11.32 9.07
N GLU A 88 3.62 10.96 9.98
CA GLU A 88 2.35 10.33 9.69
C GLU A 88 1.33 11.40 9.29
N HIS A 89 0.66 11.15 8.16
CA HIS A 89 -0.46 11.93 7.67
C HIS A 89 -1.60 11.00 7.29
N GLN A 90 -2.82 11.45 7.50
CA GLN A 90 -4.00 10.79 6.95
C GLN A 90 -4.09 11.10 5.45
N ILE A 91 -4.17 10.06 4.63
CA ILE A 91 -4.23 10.14 3.18
C ILE A 91 -5.47 9.41 2.68
N TYR A 92 -6.13 9.98 1.69
CA TYR A 92 -7.29 9.37 1.05
C TYR A 92 -6.84 8.46 -0.09
N PHE A 93 -7.29 7.21 -0.07
CA PHE A 93 -6.98 6.18 -1.04
C PHE A 93 -8.20 5.89 -1.92
N ASP A 94 -7.98 5.71 -3.21
CA ASP A 94 -8.92 5.10 -4.15
C ASP A 94 -8.21 3.93 -4.86
N VAL A 95 -8.53 2.73 -4.39
CA VAL A 95 -7.94 1.47 -4.85
C VAL A 95 -9.03 0.61 -5.43
N LEU A 96 -9.04 0.45 -6.76
CA LEU A 96 -10.04 -0.35 -7.46
C LEU A 96 -11.48 0.14 -7.20
N GLY A 97 -11.68 1.42 -6.89
CA GLY A 97 -12.98 1.98 -6.48
C GLY A 97 -13.35 1.78 -5.01
N LEU A 98 -12.48 1.15 -4.21
CA LEU A 98 -12.57 1.17 -2.75
C LEU A 98 -11.93 2.46 -2.24
N LYS A 99 -12.71 3.23 -1.50
CA LYS A 99 -12.34 4.57 -1.04
C LYS A 99 -12.25 4.62 0.48
N PHE A 100 -11.09 4.96 1.02
CA PHE A 100 -10.82 4.91 2.46
C PHE A 100 -9.67 5.84 2.85
N ASN A 101 -9.53 6.12 4.15
CA ASN A 101 -8.37 6.83 4.68
C ASN A 101 -7.34 5.81 5.21
N ASP A 102 -6.06 6.11 5.02
CA ASP A 102 -4.94 5.40 5.62
C ASP A 102 -4.01 6.39 6.35
N GLU A 103 -3.40 5.96 7.44
CA GLU A 103 -2.36 6.70 8.14
C GLU A 103 -1.00 6.32 7.53
N VAL A 104 -0.48 7.19 6.67
CA VAL A 104 0.74 6.95 5.90
C VAL A 104 1.91 7.69 6.54
N ILE A 105 3.00 6.96 6.79
CA ILE A 105 4.26 7.57 7.22
C ILE A 105 5.04 8.04 5.99
N PHE A 106 5.25 9.33 5.86
CA PHE A 106 6.18 9.88 4.87
C PHE A 106 7.58 9.98 5.47
N SER A 107 8.57 9.43 4.77
CA SER A 107 9.97 9.44 5.24
C SER A 107 10.95 9.72 4.10
N SER A 108 12.01 10.47 4.41
CA SER A 108 13.15 10.68 3.52
C SER A 108 14.14 9.52 3.55
N ASN A 109 14.00 8.57 4.48
CA ASN A 109 14.92 7.44 4.63
C ASN A 109 14.16 6.15 4.99
N MET A 110 13.53 5.56 3.98
CA MET A 110 12.78 4.31 4.12
C MET A 110 13.62 3.06 3.90
N GLY A 111 14.83 3.17 3.33
CA GLY A 111 15.64 2.02 2.89
C GLY A 111 15.08 1.26 1.67
N ALA A 112 13.78 1.40 1.36
CA ALA A 112 13.12 0.85 0.18
C ALA A 112 13.09 1.84 -0.99
N TYR A 113 13.17 1.33 -2.22
CA TYR A 113 13.10 2.14 -3.45
C TYR A 113 11.68 2.54 -3.86
N PHE A 114 10.67 1.93 -3.23
CA PHE A 114 9.27 2.11 -3.56
C PHE A 114 8.50 2.58 -2.34
N ASN A 115 7.41 3.32 -2.60
CA ASN A 115 6.30 3.39 -1.67
C ASN A 115 5.84 1.97 -1.34
N LEU A 116 5.39 1.75 -0.10
CA LEU A 116 4.82 0.46 0.30
C LEU A 116 3.51 0.67 1.04
N VAL A 117 2.58 -0.25 0.84
CA VAL A 117 1.33 -0.33 1.59
C VAL A 117 1.39 -1.52 2.55
N GLY A 118 1.08 -1.24 3.82
CA GLY A 118 1.14 -2.21 4.91
C GLY A 118 -0.24 -2.76 5.26
N ARG A 119 -0.30 -3.63 6.28
CA ARG A 119 -1.52 -4.34 6.67
C ARG A 119 -2.64 -3.43 7.22
N GLU A 120 -2.29 -2.43 8.00
CA GLU A 120 -3.25 -1.46 8.54
C GLU A 120 -3.87 -0.63 7.41
N SER A 121 -5.18 -0.40 7.51
CA SER A 121 -6.05 0.25 6.52
C SER A 121 -6.11 -0.43 5.15
N PHE A 122 -4.99 -0.58 4.41
CA PHE A 122 -4.97 -1.09 3.04
C PHE A 122 -5.40 -2.56 2.95
N PHE A 123 -4.72 -3.48 3.66
CA PHE A 123 -5.07 -4.91 3.58
C PHE A 123 -6.47 -5.17 4.14
N ASN A 124 -6.89 -4.36 5.12
CA ASN A 124 -8.23 -4.42 5.71
C ASN A 124 -9.36 -4.10 4.73
N GLN A 125 -9.09 -3.58 3.53
CA GLN A 125 -10.14 -3.38 2.52
C GLN A 125 -10.44 -4.63 1.69
N PHE A 126 -9.56 -5.63 1.74
CA PHE A 126 -9.66 -6.84 0.93
C PHE A 126 -10.07 -8.04 1.79
N GLY A 127 -10.82 -8.95 1.19
CA GLY A 127 -11.16 -10.23 1.82
C GLY A 127 -9.98 -11.19 1.76
N ARG A 128 -9.18 -11.09 0.68
CA ARG A 128 -7.97 -11.88 0.47
C ARG A 128 -6.99 -11.12 -0.41
N ILE A 129 -5.70 -11.27 -0.10
CA ILE A 129 -4.57 -10.83 -0.91
C ILE A 129 -3.68 -12.05 -1.13
N CYS A 130 -3.35 -12.36 -2.38
CA CYS A 130 -2.46 -13.47 -2.72
C CYS A 130 -1.26 -12.96 -3.53
N PHE A 131 -0.11 -13.56 -3.22
CA PHE A 131 1.15 -13.41 -3.96
C PHE A 131 1.41 -14.73 -4.69
N ASP A 132 1.08 -14.78 -5.98
CA ASP A 132 1.33 -15.94 -6.84
C ASP A 132 2.73 -15.81 -7.45
N GLU A 133 3.70 -16.46 -6.82
CA GLU A 133 5.09 -16.44 -7.27
C GLU A 133 5.32 -17.22 -8.56
N ASN A 134 4.51 -18.23 -8.87
CA ASN A 134 4.69 -19.01 -10.09
C ASN A 134 4.32 -18.17 -11.31
N ASN A 135 3.19 -17.46 -11.21
CA ASN A 135 2.70 -16.60 -12.28
C ASN A 135 3.20 -15.15 -12.18
N LYS A 136 3.92 -14.81 -11.11
CA LYS A 136 4.37 -13.44 -10.78
C LYS A 136 3.20 -12.47 -10.75
N GLN A 137 2.20 -12.74 -9.91
CA GLN A 137 0.97 -11.97 -9.81
C GLN A 137 0.59 -11.60 -8.37
N THR A 138 0.07 -10.40 -8.19
CA THR A 138 -0.65 -9.97 -6.99
C THR A 138 -2.14 -10.07 -7.29
N ILE A 139 -2.88 -10.81 -6.47
CA ILE A 139 -4.33 -10.98 -6.63
C ILE A 139 -5.01 -10.32 -5.42
N LEU A 140 -5.83 -9.32 -5.68
CA LEU A 140 -6.64 -8.64 -4.67
C LEU A 140 -8.09 -9.07 -4.82
N VAL A 141 -8.68 -9.62 -3.77
CA VAL A 141 -10.08 -10.04 -3.73
C VAL A 141 -10.84 -9.08 -2.84
N LYS A 142 -11.79 -8.35 -3.43
CA LYS A 142 -12.65 -7.45 -2.66
C LYS A 142 -13.49 -8.22 -1.64
N ARG A 143 -13.81 -7.55 -0.53
CA ARG A 143 -14.87 -7.98 0.40
C ARG A 143 -16.25 -7.81 -0.23
#